data_AF-V9LJK2-F1
#
_entry.id   AF-V9LJK2-F1
#
_cell.length_a   1.000
_cell.length_b   1.000
_cell.length_c   1.000
_cell.angle_alpha   90.00
_cell.angle_beta   90.00
_cell.angle_gamma   90.00
#
_symmetry.space_group_name_H-M   'P 1'
#
loop_
_entity.id
_entity.type
_entity.pdbx_description
1 polymer ?
#
loop_
_entity_poly.entity_id
_entity_poly.type
_entity_poly.pdbx_seq_one_letter_code
_entity_poly.pdbx_strand_id
1 'polypeptide(L)'
;MDSVFVTVGTTSFDQLIECVSSDAVTRILQTLGCRKLTLQVGRGSVEPKAFTGPSFTLDVFRFKESIAEDIQSAGLVISHAGAGNR
;
A
#
# COMPACT_ATOMS: atom_id res chain seq x y z
N MET A 1 -9.85 12.12 0.08
CA MET A 1 -9.19 11.06 0.87
C MET A 1 -7.71 11.13 0.53
N ASP A 2 -6.86 11.59 1.45
CA ASP A 2 -5.51 12.02 1.10
C ASP A 2 -4.46 10.90 1.02
N SER A 3 -4.68 9.81 1.74
CA SER A 3 -3.74 8.69 1.87
C SER A 3 -4.46 7.34 1.78
N VAL A 4 -3.81 6.38 1.14
CA VAL A 4 -4.22 4.96 1.07
C VAL A 4 -3.12 4.11 1.66
N PHE A 5 -3.49 3.18 2.53
CA PHE A 5 -2.59 2.14 3.02
C PHE A 5 -3.05 0.77 2.52
N VAL A 6 -2.14 0.00 1.93
CA VAL A 6 -2.39 -1.37 1.47
C VAL A 6 -1.48 -2.32 2.23
N THR A 7 -2.03 -3.42 2.74
CA THR A 7 -1.28 -4.45 3.47
C THR A 7 -1.73 -5.84 3.06
N VAL A 8 -0.75 -6.74 2.85
CA VAL A 8 -0.96 -8.18 2.66
C VAL A 8 -0.51 -9.01 3.88
N GLY A 9 -0.17 -8.32 4.96
CA GLY A 9 0.49 -8.91 6.12
C GLY A 9 1.80 -9.59 5.73
N THR A 10 2.10 -10.70 6.39
CA THR A 10 3.32 -11.48 6.12
C THR A 10 3.17 -12.48 4.96
N THR A 11 1.97 -12.57 4.37
CA THR A 11 1.66 -13.54 3.30
C THR A 11 2.18 -13.07 1.94
N SER A 12 2.33 -14.00 0.99
CA SER A 12 2.58 -13.62 -0.40
C SER A 12 1.26 -13.37 -1.11
N PHE A 13 1.09 -12.17 -1.65
CA PHE A 13 -0.04 -11.85 -2.54
C PHE A 13 0.40 -10.89 -3.63
N ASP A 14 1.31 -11.38 -4.46
CA ASP A 14 1.95 -10.61 -5.54
C ASP A 14 0.94 -9.96 -6.50
N GLN A 15 -0.15 -10.66 -6.85
CA GLN A 15 -1.18 -10.10 -7.73
C GLN A 15 -1.85 -8.84 -7.17
N LEU A 16 -2.09 -8.77 -5.86
CA LEU A 16 -2.64 -7.56 -5.25
C LEU A 16 -1.61 -6.43 -5.35
N ILE A 17 -0.34 -6.72 -5.04
CA ILE A 17 0.76 -5.75 -5.10
C ILE A 17 0.94 -5.21 -6.52
N GLU A 18 0.95 -6.07 -7.54
CA GLU A 18 1.02 -5.68 -8.95
C GLU A 18 -0.16 -4.81 -9.36
N CYS A 19 -1.38 -5.21 -9.00
CA CYS A 19 -2.59 -4.49 -9.35
C CYS A 19 -2.60 -3.07 -8.76
N VAL A 20 -2.38 -2.94 -7.46
CA VAL A 20 -2.46 -1.63 -6.76
C VAL A 20 -1.30 -0.70 -7.08
N SER A 21 -0.15 -1.24 -7.50
CA SER A 21 1.02 -0.46 -7.92
C SER A 21 1.01 -0.12 -9.42
N SER A 22 0.06 -0.64 -10.18
CA SER A 22 -0.06 -0.36 -11.62
C SER A 22 -0.38 1.11 -11.90
N ASP A 23 0.03 1.59 -13.08
CA ASP A 23 -0.28 2.94 -13.55
C ASP A 23 -1.80 3.20 -13.62
N ALA A 24 -2.58 2.18 -13.97
CA ALA A 24 -4.04 2.31 -14.04
C ALA A 24 -4.65 2.61 -12.67
N VAL A 25 -4.28 1.84 -11.64
CA VAL A 25 -4.83 2.01 -10.29
C VAL A 25 -4.28 3.25 -9.62
N THR A 26 -2.98 3.52 -9.72
CA THR A 26 -2.38 4.73 -9.14
C THR A 26 -3.00 6.00 -9.72
N ARG A 27 -3.34 6.01 -11.02
CA ARG A 27 -4.03 7.14 -11.65
C ARG A 27 -5.47 7.29 -11.16
N ILE A 28 -6.20 6.20 -10.94
CA ILE A 28 -7.53 6.23 -10.31
C ILE A 28 -7.44 6.77 -8.88
N LEU A 29 -6.44 6.34 -8.10
CA LEU A 29 -6.24 6.86 -6.74
C LEU A 29 -5.99 8.38 -6.76
N GLN A 30 -5.17 8.86 -7.70
CA GLN A 30 -4.92 10.29 -7.88
C GLN A 30 -6.19 11.06 -8.25
N THR A 31 -7.05 10.55 -9.14
CA THR A 31 -8.31 11.22 -9.50
C THR A 31 -9.31 11.26 -8.34
N LEU A 32 -9.23 10.30 -7.41
CA LEU A 32 -9.98 10.29 -6.16
C LEU A 32 -9.39 11.22 -5.08
N GLY A 33 -8.31 11.95 -5.41
CA GLY A 33 -7.64 12.89 -4.52
C GLY A 33 -6.61 12.27 -3.58
N CYS A 34 -6.22 11.01 -3.81
CA CYS A 34 -5.14 10.39 -3.06
C CYS A 34 -3.78 10.94 -3.51
N ARG A 35 -3.01 11.43 -2.54
CA ARG A 35 -1.67 11.99 -2.76
C ARG A 35 -0.56 11.04 -2.29
N LYS A 36 -0.91 10.04 -1.48
CA LYS A 36 0.04 9.09 -0.90
C LYS A 36 -0.52 7.68 -0.87
N LEU A 37 0.18 6.75 -1.52
CA LEU A 37 -0.03 5.32 -1.40
C LEU A 37 1.11 4.71 -0.58
N THR A 38 0.78 4.06 0.52
CA THR A 38 1.74 3.29 1.31
C THR A 38 1.43 1.80 1.15
N LEU A 39 2.42 1.04 0.70
CA LEU A 39 2.32 -0.37 0.39
C LEU A 39 3.17 -1.20 1.33
N GLN A 40 2.52 -2.01 2.15
CA GLN A 40 3.17 -3.07 2.91
C GLN A 40 3.12 -4.37 2.09
N VAL A 41 4.26 -4.78 1.55
CA VAL A 41 4.42 -6.03 0.78
C VAL A 41 4.89 -7.15 1.70
N GLY A 42 4.39 -8.37 1.50
CA GLY A 42 4.71 -9.51 2.35
C GLY A 42 5.95 -10.28 1.90
N ARG A 43 5.89 -11.62 1.97
CA ARG A 43 6.98 -12.52 1.54
C ARG A 43 7.01 -12.82 0.04
N GLY A 44 6.14 -12.16 -0.73
CA GLY A 44 6.06 -12.30 -2.17
C GLY A 44 7.28 -11.75 -2.91
N SER A 45 7.37 -12.05 -4.20
CA SER A 45 8.49 -11.66 -5.05
C SER A 45 8.30 -10.27 -5.66
N VAL A 46 7.08 -9.74 -5.68
CA VAL A 46 6.79 -8.43 -6.26
C VAL A 46 7.09 -7.33 -5.25
N GLU A 47 7.97 -6.42 -5.64
CA GLU A 47 8.31 -5.23 -4.89
C GLU A 47 8.39 -4.02 -5.83
N PRO A 48 7.31 -3.22 -5.89
CA PRO A 48 7.30 -2.00 -6.69
C PRO A 48 8.37 -1.02 -6.18
N LYS A 49 8.99 -0.28 -7.10
CA LYS A 49 9.94 0.77 -6.70
C LYS A 49 9.17 1.92 -6.07
N ALA A 50 9.53 2.26 -4.84
CA ALA A 50 9.06 3.48 -4.19
C ALA A 50 9.50 4.72 -5.00
N PHE A 51 8.66 5.74 -5.03
CA PHE A 51 8.97 7.00 -5.68
C PHE A 51 8.18 8.16 -5.08
N THR A 52 8.73 9.37 -5.22
CA THR A 52 8.08 10.61 -4.81
C THR A 52 7.97 11.52 -6.02
N GLY A 53 6.74 11.80 -6.45
CA GLY A 53 6.43 12.77 -7.50
C GLY A 53 5.83 14.07 -6.95
N PRO A 54 5.57 15.06 -7.81
CA PRO A 54 5.03 16.35 -7.41
C PRO A 54 3.62 16.28 -6.80
N SER A 55 2.81 15.32 -7.24
CA SER A 55 1.40 15.18 -6.87
C SER A 55 1.07 13.83 -6.22
N PHE A 56 2.00 12.88 -6.22
CA PHE A 56 1.77 11.53 -5.74
C PHE A 56 3.05 10.87 -5.23
N THR A 57 2.96 10.21 -4.09
CA THR A 57 4.03 9.43 -3.48
C THR A 57 3.62 7.98 -3.32
N LEU A 58 4.50 7.06 -3.72
CA LEU A 58 4.41 5.63 -3.43
C LEU A 58 5.53 5.23 -2.46
N ASP A 59 5.14 4.91 -1.23
CA ASP A 59 6.03 4.31 -0.24
C ASP A 59 5.85 2.80 -0.23
N VAL A 60 6.94 2.04 -0.19
CA VAL A 60 6.91 0.57 -0.17
C VAL A 60 7.80 0.05 0.94
N PHE A 61 7.30 -0.88 1.75
CA PHE A 61 8.08 -1.55 2.78
C PHE A 61 7.62 -2.99 2.96
N ARG A 62 8.51 -3.85 3.51
CA ARG A 62 8.17 -5.24 3.84
C ARG A 62 7.71 -5.42 5.28
N PHE A 63 8.60 -5.10 6.20
CA PHE A 63 8.40 -5.27 7.63
C PHE A 63 8.57 -3.94 8.37
N LYS A 64 7.67 -3.71 9.32
CA LYS A 64 7.78 -2.74 10.40
C LYS A 64 7.40 -3.47 11.70
N GLU A 65 7.91 -3.00 12.83
CA GLU A 65 7.50 -3.52 14.15
C GLU A 65 6.00 -3.28 14.41
N SER A 66 5.46 -2.20 13.87
CA SER A 66 4.03 -1.88 13.92
C SER A 66 3.58 -1.17 12.64
N ILE A 67 2.34 -1.44 12.24
CA ILE A 67 1.63 -0.73 11.16
C ILE A 67 0.46 0.10 11.70
N ALA A 68 0.36 0.25 13.02
CA ALA A 68 -0.76 0.95 13.67
C ALA A 68 -0.86 2.42 13.22
N GLU A 69 0.28 3.10 13.09
CA GLU A 69 0.33 4.48 12.59
C GLU A 69 -0.04 4.58 11.11
N ASP A 70 0.38 3.61 10.28
CA ASP A 70 0.01 3.55 8.87
C ASP A 70 -1.51 3.38 8.71
N ILE A 71 -2.12 2.52 9.52
CA ILE A 71 -3.58 2.33 9.58
C ILE A 71 -4.28 3.60 10.06
N GLN A 72 -3.80 4.21 11.15
CA GLN A 72 -4.42 5.40 11.76
C GLN A 72 -4.33 6.63 10.86
N SER A 73 -3.24 6.79 10.12
CA SER A 73 -2.99 7.94 9.24
C SER A 73 -3.62 7.78 7.84
N ALA A 74 -4.13 6.59 7.50
CA ALA A 74 -4.73 6.32 6.22
C ALA A 74 -6.18 6.80 6.15
N GLY A 75 -6.54 7.45 5.05
CA GLY A 75 -7.94 7.72 4.71
C GLY A 75 -8.70 6.49 4.22
N LEU A 76 -7.98 5.49 3.70
CA LEU A 76 -8.49 4.16 3.34
C LEU A 76 -7.43 3.10 3.59
N VAL A 77 -7.86 2.00 4.19
CA VAL A 77 -7.05 0.80 4.36
C VAL A 77 -7.61 -0.31 3.46
N ILE A 78 -6.76 -0.87 2.61
CA ILE A 78 -7.03 -2.07 1.83
C ILE A 78 -6.19 -3.19 2.42
N SER A 79 -6.83 -4.15 3.10
CA SER A 79 -6.15 -5.31 3.64
C SER A 79 -6.60 -6.57 2.90
N HIS A 80 -5.63 -7.39 2.51
CA HIS A 80 -5.94 -8.81 2.37
C HIS A 80 -6.11 -9.36 3.79
N ALA A 81 -7.19 -10.11 4.05
CA ALA A 81 -7.53 -10.66 5.37
C ALA A 81 -6.49 -11.71 5.83
N GLY A 82 -5.24 -11.29 6.01
CA GLY A 82 -4.22 -12.04 6.70
C GLY A 82 -4.61 -12.17 8.16
N ALA A 83 -4.17 -13.26 8.79
CA ALA A 83 -4.36 -13.50 10.21
C ALA A 83 -3.75 -12.32 10.98
N GLY A 84 -4.55 -11.34 11.38
CA GLY A 84 -4.13 -10.34 12.35
C GLY A 84 -3.73 -11.10 13.60
N ASN A 85 -2.43 -11.17 13.88
CA ASN A 85 -1.93 -11.67 15.15
C ASN A 85 -2.54 -10.74 16.20
N ARG A 86 -3.40 -11.29 17.05
CA ARG A 86 -3.99 -10.60 18.19
C ARG A 86 -2.94 -10.07 19.14
#